data_AF-A0A1X7LM27-F1
#
_entry.id   AF-A0A1X7LM27-F1
#
_cell.length_a   1.000
_cell.length_b   1.000
_cell.length_c   1.000
_cell.angle_alpha   90.00
_cell.angle_beta   90.00
_cell.angle_gamma   90.00
#
_symmetry.space_group_name_H-M   'P 1'
#
loop_
_entity.id
_entity.type
_entity.pdbx_description
1 polymer ?
#
loop_
_entity_poly.entity_id
_entity_poly.type
_entity_poly.pdbx_seq_one_letter_code
_entity_poly.pdbx_strand_id
1 'polypeptide(L)'
;MRILKYISILSILLNSCTSNQRQPKADWEYIEVTYDDGWTGGSTVAINKDISFKKCYYEIISSIKNCSCYHSKLSKEQVIQINQLIGALRNSKVDSLYDGRCQDCGGYEIIVQYSDKTIKSSVIGLNKFNNGIDSLGTFVSDLPSSEDKLDSCEVFSSTKHIIPAKIDVGDKIELPPELQ
;
A
#
# COMPACT_ATOMS: atom_id res chain seq x y z
N MET A 1 47.53 56.75 10.25
CA MET A 1 47.00 55.37 10.20
C MET A 1 46.13 55.13 11.44
N ARG A 2 44.84 55.45 11.32
CA ARG A 2 43.83 55.25 12.36
C ARG A 2 42.87 54.16 11.90
N ILE A 3 42.34 53.47 12.91
CA ILE A 3 41.12 52.62 12.96
C ILE A 3 41.45 51.14 13.16
N LEU A 4 41.78 50.87 14.42
CA LEU A 4 41.56 49.61 15.11
C LEU A 4 40.05 49.36 15.30
N LYS A 5 39.70 48.08 15.22
CA LYS A 5 38.68 47.35 16.02
C LYS A 5 37.20 47.69 15.78
N TYR A 6 36.40 46.61 15.81
CA TYR A 6 34.93 46.53 15.83
C TYR A 6 34.20 46.48 14.49
N ILE A 7 34.27 45.32 13.83
CA ILE A 7 33.09 44.67 13.25
C ILE A 7 33.21 43.18 13.60
N SER A 8 33.04 42.83 14.88
CA SER A 8 31.83 42.17 15.37
C SER A 8 31.28 41.13 14.38
N ILE A 9 31.82 39.91 14.49
CA ILE A 9 31.06 38.69 14.81
C ILE A 9 29.54 38.89 14.67
N LEU A 10 29.05 38.92 13.43
CA LEU A 10 27.62 38.96 13.10
C LEU A 10 27.36 37.99 11.95
N SER A 11 27.73 36.74 12.18
CA SER A 11 27.37 35.63 11.28
C SER A 11 26.97 34.36 12.05
N ILE A 12 26.98 34.41 13.38
CA ILE A 12 26.39 33.38 14.23
C ILE A 12 24.97 33.86 14.52
N LEU A 13 24.00 33.51 13.67
CA LEU A 13 22.55 33.46 13.95
C LEU A 13 21.75 33.12 12.67
N LEU A 14 22.31 32.37 11.72
CA LEU A 14 21.50 31.74 10.69
C LEU A 14 20.82 30.50 11.26
N ASN A 15 19.61 30.74 11.76
CA ASN A 15 18.46 29.84 11.64
C ASN A 15 18.62 28.41 12.18
N SER A 16 18.76 28.27 13.50
CA SER A 16 18.02 27.20 14.18
C SER A 16 16.55 27.57 14.27
N CYS A 17 15.90 27.78 13.12
CA CYS A 17 14.47 27.48 13.04
C CYS A 17 14.41 25.96 13.05
N THR A 18 14.40 25.36 14.24
CA THR A 18 13.76 24.07 14.43
C THR A 18 12.30 24.31 14.06
N SER A 19 11.98 24.22 12.77
CA SER A 19 10.60 24.16 12.35
C SER A 19 10.08 22.92 13.07
N ASN A 20 9.27 23.14 14.09
CA ASN A 20 8.53 22.09 14.76
C ASN A 20 7.49 21.65 13.72
N GLN A 21 7.98 20.86 12.76
CA GLN A 21 7.38 20.73 11.45
C GLN A 21 6.27 19.71 11.64
N ARG A 22 5.12 20.20 12.14
CA ARG A 22 3.92 19.42 12.47
C ARG A 22 3.73 18.31 11.44
N GLN A 23 3.37 17.12 11.92
CA GLN A 23 3.09 16.04 11.01
C GLN A 23 2.05 16.49 9.98
N PRO A 24 2.29 16.22 8.69
CA PRO A 24 1.34 16.51 7.63
C PRO A 24 0.04 15.77 7.93
N LYS A 25 -1.08 16.42 7.65
CA LYS A 25 -2.41 15.82 7.83
C LYS A 25 -2.68 14.85 6.67
N ALA A 26 -3.39 13.76 6.95
CA ALA A 26 -3.93 12.90 5.92
C ALA A 26 -5.13 13.58 5.23
N ASP A 27 -5.13 13.62 3.90
CA ASP A 27 -6.24 14.08 3.06
C ASP A 27 -7.26 12.96 2.73
N TRP A 28 -7.12 11.80 3.39
CA TRP A 28 -7.94 10.59 3.28
C TRP A 28 -8.45 10.15 4.65
N GLU A 29 -9.50 9.33 4.64
CA GLU A 29 -10.01 8.65 5.85
C GLU A 29 -9.37 7.28 6.03
N TYR A 30 -9.22 6.54 4.94
CA TYR A 30 -8.72 5.16 4.96
C TYR A 30 -8.11 4.76 3.62
N ILE A 31 -7.04 3.96 3.64
CA ILE A 31 -6.44 3.34 2.46
C ILE A 31 -6.28 1.84 2.76
N GLU A 32 -6.73 0.99 1.85
CA GLU A 32 -6.47 -0.45 1.85
C GLU A 32 -5.80 -0.81 0.53
N VAL A 33 -4.64 -1.46 0.58
CA VAL A 33 -4.00 -2.04 -0.59
C VAL A 33 -3.70 -3.50 -0.29
N THR A 34 -4.34 -4.39 -1.02
CA THR A 34 -4.02 -5.82 -1.03
C THR A 34 -3.17 -6.13 -2.25
N TYR A 35 -2.01 -6.72 -2.01
CA TYR A 35 -1.13 -7.26 -3.03
C TYR A 35 -1.26 -8.78 -3.08
N ASP A 36 -1.30 -9.32 -4.30
CA ASP A 36 -1.17 -10.74 -4.62
C ASP A 36 0.11 -10.94 -5.44
N ASP A 37 0.89 -11.97 -5.12
CA ASP A 37 2.04 -12.37 -5.94
C ASP A 37 1.65 -13.22 -7.16
N GLY A 38 0.37 -13.59 -7.27
CA GLY A 38 -0.19 -14.40 -8.35
C GLY A 38 -0.07 -15.90 -8.10
N TRP A 39 0.44 -16.31 -6.93
CA TRP A 39 0.69 -17.70 -6.57
C TRP A 39 0.09 -18.03 -5.20
N THR A 40 0.92 -18.01 -4.16
CA THR A 40 0.58 -18.48 -2.82
C THR A 40 0.85 -17.44 -1.75
N GLY A 41 1.22 -16.22 -2.16
CA GLY A 41 1.63 -15.15 -1.27
C GLY A 41 0.82 -13.90 -1.52
N GLY A 42 0.57 -13.17 -0.46
CA GLY A 42 -0.04 -11.85 -0.57
C GLY A 42 0.26 -11.00 0.64
N SER A 43 -0.06 -9.73 0.53
CA SER A 43 -0.05 -8.85 1.69
C SER A 43 -1.22 -7.89 1.64
N THR A 44 -1.59 -7.33 2.78
CA THR A 44 -2.53 -6.21 2.82
C THR A 44 -2.01 -5.15 3.77
N VAL A 45 -2.07 -3.91 3.32
CA VAL A 45 -1.73 -2.73 4.11
C VAL A 45 -2.99 -1.89 4.26
N ALA A 46 -3.37 -1.62 5.50
CA ALA A 46 -4.51 -0.80 5.87
C ALA A 46 -4.01 0.42 6.65
N ILE A 47 -4.23 1.62 6.12
CA ILE A 47 -3.76 2.90 6.68
C ILE A 47 -4.97 3.72 7.10
N ASN A 48 -5.00 4.15 8.36
CA ASN A 48 -6.03 5.02 8.90
C ASN A 48 -5.63 6.50 8.80
N LYS A 49 -6.61 7.39 8.92
CA LYS A 49 -6.41 8.85 8.95
C LYS A 49 -5.50 9.36 10.06
N ASP A 50 -5.41 8.62 11.16
CA ASP A 50 -4.48 8.90 12.25
C ASP A 50 -3.03 8.48 11.92
N ILE A 51 -2.78 8.13 10.65
CA ILE A 51 -1.52 7.68 10.03
C ILE A 51 -0.93 6.40 10.64
N SER A 52 -1.68 5.72 11.49
CA SER A 52 -1.37 4.35 11.87
C SER A 52 -1.68 3.43 10.69
N PHE A 53 -0.88 2.38 10.54
CA PHE A 53 -1.16 1.35 9.58
C PHE A 53 -0.94 -0.03 10.15
N LYS A 54 -1.64 -1.00 9.56
CA LYS A 54 -1.41 -2.42 9.77
C LYS A 54 -0.97 -3.04 8.46
N LYS A 55 0.01 -3.92 8.54
CA LYS A 55 0.47 -4.71 7.40
C LYS A 55 0.40 -6.19 7.75
N CYS A 56 -0.34 -6.96 6.98
CA CYS A 56 -0.45 -8.41 7.13
C CYS A 56 0.14 -9.08 5.90
N TYR A 57 0.95 -10.12 6.11
CA TYR A 57 1.39 -11.04 5.06
C TYR A 57 0.63 -12.33 5.19
N TYR A 58 0.29 -12.94 4.05
CA TYR A 58 -0.48 -14.16 3.96
C TYR A 58 0.28 -15.23 3.19
N GLU A 59 0.27 -16.45 3.72
CA GLU A 59 0.51 -17.67 2.97
C GLU A 59 -0.85 -18.26 2.60
N ILE A 60 -1.12 -18.41 1.32
CA ILE A 60 -2.43 -18.76 0.76
C ILE A 60 -2.29 -20.08 0.00
N ILE A 61 -3.00 -21.11 0.48
CA ILE A 61 -3.13 -22.41 -0.19
C ILE A 61 -4.61 -22.80 -0.14
N SER A 62 -5.38 -22.42 -1.17
CA SER A 62 -6.85 -22.53 -1.23
C SER A 62 -7.63 -21.77 -0.13
N SER A 63 -6.92 -21.29 0.89
CA SER A 63 -7.37 -20.50 2.03
C SER A 63 -6.12 -19.88 2.69
N ILE A 64 -6.31 -18.92 3.59
CA ILE A 64 -5.20 -18.38 4.39
C ILE A 64 -4.71 -19.50 5.32
N LYS A 65 -3.52 -20.03 5.02
CA LYS A 65 -2.86 -21.06 5.81
C LYS A 65 -2.07 -20.47 6.96
N ASN A 66 -1.37 -19.37 6.70
CA ASN A 66 -0.60 -18.65 7.70
C ASN A 66 -0.69 -17.14 7.45
N CYS A 67 -0.47 -16.38 8.50
CA CYS A 67 -0.60 -14.94 8.48
C CYS A 67 0.25 -14.30 9.56
N SER A 68 0.88 -13.18 9.24
CA SER A 68 1.64 -12.38 10.20
C SER A 68 1.35 -10.91 9.99
N CYS A 69 0.83 -10.28 11.03
CA CYS A 69 0.40 -8.89 11.02
C CYS A 69 1.29 -8.04 11.89
N TYR A 70 1.50 -6.80 11.48
CA TYR A 70 2.36 -5.83 12.11
C TYR A 70 1.63 -4.49 12.20
N HIS A 71 1.87 -3.74 13.28
CA HIS A 71 1.32 -2.40 13.45
C HIS A 71 2.43 -1.36 13.46
N SER A 72 2.23 -0.26 12.74
CA SER A 72 3.22 0.80 12.65
C SER A 72 2.55 2.16 12.42
N LYS A 73 3.37 3.21 12.37
CA LYS A 73 2.94 4.56 12.02
C LYS A 73 3.77 5.07 10.85
N LEU A 74 3.11 5.82 9.97
CA LEU A 74 3.80 6.43 8.85
C LEU A 74 4.79 7.50 9.33
N SER A 75 5.96 7.53 8.68
CA SER A 75 6.87 8.66 8.76
C SER A 75 6.25 9.88 8.08
N LYS A 76 6.81 11.06 8.39
CA LYS A 76 6.37 12.30 7.76
C LYS A 76 6.50 12.25 6.23
N GLU A 77 7.61 11.71 5.74
CA GLU A 77 7.93 11.57 4.33
C GLU A 77 6.92 10.63 3.65
N GLN A 78 6.57 9.52 4.30
CA GLN A 78 5.57 8.58 3.79
C GLN A 78 4.19 9.24 3.69
N VAL A 79 3.76 10.02 4.68
CA VAL A 79 2.48 10.75 4.61
C VAL A 79 2.48 11.78 3.48
N ILE A 80 3.60 12.50 3.26
CA ILE A 80 3.70 13.45 2.12
C ILE A 80 3.57 12.70 0.79
N GLN A 81 4.27 11.58 0.64
CA GLN A 81 4.28 10.81 -0.59
C GLN A 81 2.90 10.22 -0.91
N ILE A 82 2.19 9.70 0.11
CA ILE A 82 0.81 9.22 -0.07
C ILE A 82 -0.11 10.37 -0.47
N ASN A 83 -0.07 11.53 0.20
CA ASN A 83 -0.85 12.73 -0.16
C ASN A 83 -0.65 13.13 -1.62
N GLN A 84 0.60 13.10 -2.11
CA GLN A 84 0.90 13.41 -3.51
C GLN A 84 0.28 12.38 -4.47
N LEU A 85 0.46 11.08 -4.20
CA LEU A 85 -0.06 10.01 -5.04
C LEU A 85 -1.59 10.03 -5.11
N ILE A 86 -2.27 10.13 -3.96
CA ILE A 86 -3.73 10.12 -3.93
C ILE A 86 -4.34 11.43 -4.44
N GLY A 87 -3.65 12.57 -4.27
CA GLY A 87 -4.09 13.86 -4.78
C GLY A 87 -4.21 13.85 -6.31
N ALA A 88 -3.27 13.17 -6.99
CA ALA A 88 -3.34 12.93 -8.42
C ALA A 88 -4.53 12.04 -8.82
N LEU A 89 -4.88 11.05 -7.98
CA LEU A 89 -6.00 10.12 -8.21
C LEU A 89 -7.37 10.75 -7.93
N ARG A 90 -7.46 11.77 -7.08
CA ARG A 90 -8.75 12.37 -6.69
C ARG A 90 -9.50 12.93 -7.90
N ASN A 91 -8.81 13.38 -8.93
CA ASN A 91 -9.43 14.01 -10.10
C ASN A 91 -9.40 13.13 -11.36
N SER A 92 -8.81 11.93 -11.30
CA SER A 92 -8.79 11.00 -12.43
C SER A 92 -10.01 10.08 -12.41
N LYS A 93 -10.42 9.61 -13.59
CA LYS A 93 -11.21 8.38 -13.69
C LYS A 93 -10.25 7.24 -13.38
N VAL A 94 -10.42 6.62 -12.22
CA VAL A 94 -9.62 5.47 -11.83
C VAL A 94 -10.30 4.25 -12.40
N ASP A 95 -9.81 3.80 -13.55
CA ASP A 95 -10.27 2.57 -14.19
C ASP A 95 -9.39 1.40 -13.72
N SER A 96 -10.01 0.25 -13.45
CA SER A 96 -9.26 -0.98 -13.20
C SER A 96 -8.45 -1.37 -14.44
N LEU A 97 -7.24 -1.85 -14.21
CA LEU A 97 -6.28 -2.22 -15.24
C LEU A 97 -6.06 -3.72 -15.20
N TYR A 98 -6.24 -4.36 -16.35
CA TYR A 98 -6.20 -5.80 -16.46
C TYR A 98 -5.39 -6.21 -17.69
N ASP A 99 -4.29 -6.94 -17.48
CA ASP A 99 -3.66 -7.71 -18.54
C ASP A 99 -4.37 -9.05 -18.70
N GLY A 100 -5.24 -9.17 -19.70
CA GLY A 100 -5.97 -10.41 -19.97
C GLY A 100 -5.12 -11.59 -20.45
N ARG A 101 -3.80 -11.42 -20.59
CA ARG A 101 -2.85 -12.51 -20.88
C ARG A 101 -2.15 -13.02 -19.63
N CYS A 102 -2.42 -12.42 -18.49
CA CYS A 102 -1.77 -12.69 -17.23
C CYS A 102 -2.63 -13.63 -16.39
N GLN A 103 -2.19 -14.88 -16.22
CA GLN A 103 -2.83 -15.83 -15.29
C GLN A 103 -2.22 -15.74 -13.87
N ASP A 104 -0.90 -15.53 -13.75
CA ASP A 104 -0.18 -15.67 -12.48
C ASP A 104 0.79 -14.49 -12.15
N CYS A 105 0.59 -13.29 -12.70
CA CYS A 105 1.59 -12.20 -12.62
C CYS A 105 1.38 -11.20 -11.48
N GLY A 106 0.56 -11.57 -10.49
CA GLY A 106 0.25 -10.75 -9.33
C GLY A 106 -0.52 -9.47 -9.67
N GLY A 107 -0.91 -8.78 -8.62
CA GLY A 107 -1.75 -7.60 -8.74
C GLY A 107 -1.97 -6.84 -7.45
N TYR A 108 -2.66 -5.71 -7.57
CA TYR A 108 -3.14 -4.90 -6.47
C TYR A 108 -4.65 -4.76 -6.52
N GLU A 109 -5.29 -4.89 -5.37
CA GLU A 109 -6.61 -4.35 -5.08
C GLU A 109 -6.45 -3.11 -4.20
N ILE A 110 -7.01 -1.98 -4.62
CA ILE A 110 -6.80 -0.69 -3.98
C ILE A 110 -8.15 -0.07 -3.63
N ILE A 111 -8.28 0.33 -2.36
CA ILE A 111 -9.42 1.07 -1.83
C ILE A 111 -8.88 2.35 -1.20
N VAL A 112 -9.37 3.51 -1.65
CA VAL A 112 -9.07 4.80 -1.04
C VAL A 112 -10.37 5.47 -0.64
N GLN A 113 -10.58 5.69 0.64
CA GLN A 113 -11.74 6.36 1.19
C GLN A 113 -11.39 7.81 1.54
N TYR A 114 -12.16 8.72 0.97
CA TYR A 114 -12.22 10.14 1.33
C TYR A 114 -13.49 10.40 2.14
N SER A 115 -13.65 11.63 2.63
CA SER A 115 -14.86 12.04 3.35
C SER A 115 -16.14 11.99 2.51
N ASP A 116 -16.00 12.18 1.19
CA ASP A 116 -17.09 12.37 0.23
C ASP A 116 -17.23 11.23 -0.78
N LYS A 117 -16.20 10.37 -0.91
CA LYS A 117 -16.20 9.29 -1.90
C LYS A 117 -15.25 8.15 -1.55
N THR A 118 -15.47 7.00 -2.20
CA THR A 118 -14.55 5.87 -2.18
C THR A 118 -14.10 5.57 -3.61
N ILE A 119 -12.79 5.45 -3.80
CA ILE A 119 -12.17 4.94 -5.01
C ILE A 119 -11.86 3.46 -4.78
N LYS A 120 -12.21 2.62 -5.75
CA LYS A 120 -11.80 1.21 -5.80
C LYS A 120 -11.18 0.94 -7.16
N SER A 121 -10.07 0.22 -7.18
CA SER A 121 -9.38 -0.12 -8.42
C SER A 121 -8.60 -1.42 -8.28
N SER A 122 -8.43 -2.10 -9.39
CA SER A 122 -7.60 -3.29 -9.50
C SER A 122 -6.49 -3.04 -10.51
N VAL A 123 -5.30 -3.59 -10.29
CA VAL A 123 -4.20 -3.65 -11.27
C VAL A 123 -3.72 -5.09 -11.33
N ILE A 124 -3.85 -5.77 -12.47
CA ILE A 124 -3.40 -7.16 -12.64
C ILE A 124 -2.39 -7.23 -13.77
N GLY A 125 -1.19 -7.74 -13.49
CA GLY A 125 -0.07 -7.74 -14.42
C GLY A 125 0.91 -6.59 -14.17
N LEU A 126 1.52 -6.57 -12.98
CA LEU A 126 2.31 -5.45 -12.44
C LEU A 126 3.50 -5.00 -13.32
N ASN A 127 3.97 -5.86 -14.23
CA ASN A 127 5.05 -5.53 -15.15
C ASN A 127 4.61 -4.75 -16.41
N LYS A 128 3.32 -4.40 -16.53
CA LYS A 128 2.72 -3.84 -17.76
C LYS A 128 2.25 -2.41 -17.62
N PHE A 129 2.05 -1.93 -16.40
CA PHE A 129 1.46 -0.63 -16.14
C PHE A 129 2.48 0.29 -15.47
N ASN A 130 2.41 1.57 -15.80
CA ASN A 130 3.17 2.61 -15.13
C ASN A 130 2.29 3.86 -15.07
N ASN A 131 1.50 3.95 -14.01
CA ASN A 131 0.58 5.06 -13.78
C ASN A 131 0.37 5.30 -12.29
N GLY A 132 -0.47 6.28 -11.95
CA GLY A 132 -0.68 6.69 -10.56
C GLY A 132 -1.30 5.62 -9.66
N ILE A 133 -2.15 4.73 -10.19
CA ILE A 133 -2.78 3.70 -9.35
C ILE A 133 -1.80 2.56 -9.05
N ASP A 134 -1.02 2.16 -10.05
CA ASP A 134 0.09 1.22 -9.90
C ASP A 134 1.15 1.78 -8.94
N SER A 135 1.55 3.05 -9.11
CA SER A 135 2.50 3.74 -8.23
C SER A 135 2.02 3.79 -6.77
N LEU A 136 0.72 4.01 -6.54
CA LEU A 136 0.14 3.96 -5.20
C LEU A 136 0.17 2.54 -4.64
N GLY A 137 -0.24 1.54 -5.44
CA GLY A 137 -0.22 0.14 -5.07
C GLY A 137 1.18 -0.30 -4.61
N THR A 138 2.18 -0.10 -5.48
CA THR A 138 3.59 -0.42 -5.18
C THR A 138 4.06 0.29 -3.92
N PHE A 139 3.87 1.61 -3.81
CA PHE A 139 4.36 2.37 -2.67
C PHE A 139 3.76 1.88 -1.33
N VAL A 140 2.45 1.68 -1.29
CA VAL A 140 1.76 1.26 -0.07
C VAL A 140 2.11 -0.19 0.29
N SER A 141 2.14 -1.08 -0.70
CA SER A 141 2.54 -2.48 -0.50
C SER A 141 3.99 -2.62 -0.03
N ASP A 142 4.88 -1.71 -0.41
CA ASP A 142 6.30 -1.72 -0.02
C ASP A 142 6.59 -1.07 1.34
N LEU A 143 5.56 -0.53 2.03
CA LEU A 143 5.76 0.04 3.36
C LEU A 143 6.43 -0.96 4.30
N PRO A 144 7.46 -0.54 5.06
CA PRO A 144 8.22 -1.45 5.91
C PRO A 144 7.34 -1.97 7.04
N SER A 145 7.54 -3.24 7.39
CA SER A 145 6.95 -3.81 8.60
C SER A 145 7.74 -3.36 9.82
N SER A 146 7.03 -3.03 10.89
CA SER A 146 7.66 -2.80 12.20
C SER A 146 8.04 -4.14 12.85
N GLU A 147 8.79 -4.05 13.95
CA GLU A 147 9.02 -5.19 14.84
C GLU A 147 7.78 -5.50 15.71
N ASP A 148 6.80 -4.60 15.76
CA ASP A 148 5.56 -4.71 16.54
C ASP A 148 4.58 -5.69 15.86
N LYS A 149 4.87 -6.98 16.02
CA LYS A 149 4.02 -8.08 15.57
C LYS A 149 2.74 -8.14 16.40
N LEU A 150 1.60 -8.31 15.73
CA LEU A 150 0.30 -8.53 16.36
C LEU A 150 0.09 -10.02 16.65
N ASP A 151 -0.61 -10.30 17.76
CA ASP A 151 -0.95 -11.66 18.19
C ASP A 151 -2.02 -12.34 17.33
N SER A 152 -2.71 -11.57 16.48
CA SER A 152 -3.82 -12.05 15.66
C SER A 152 -3.61 -11.78 14.19
N CYS A 153 -4.16 -12.67 13.35
CA CYS A 153 -4.30 -12.42 11.93
C CYS A 153 -5.53 -11.56 11.66
N GLU A 154 -5.36 -10.50 10.89
CA GLU A 154 -6.46 -9.71 10.34
C GLU A 154 -6.63 -10.05 8.86
N VAL A 155 -7.87 -10.35 8.48
CA VAL A 155 -8.28 -10.58 7.09
C VAL A 155 -9.11 -9.38 6.66
N PHE A 156 -8.63 -8.65 5.66
CA PHE A 156 -9.26 -7.42 5.21
C PHE A 156 -10.28 -7.65 4.10
N SER A 157 -11.02 -6.60 3.78
CA SER A 157 -12.16 -6.67 2.86
C SER A 157 -11.74 -7.04 1.44
N SER A 158 -10.56 -6.59 1.00
CA SER A 158 -10.01 -6.86 -0.32
C SER A 158 -9.20 -8.17 -0.40
N THR A 159 -8.82 -8.75 0.75
CA THR A 159 -8.16 -10.07 0.81
C THR A 159 -9.00 -11.20 0.18
N LYS A 160 -10.33 -11.06 0.17
CA LYS A 160 -11.22 -12.04 -0.49
C LYS A 160 -10.98 -12.22 -1.99
N HIS A 161 -10.34 -11.25 -2.66
CA HIS A 161 -10.05 -11.32 -4.09
C HIS A 161 -8.78 -12.09 -4.40
N ILE A 162 -7.94 -12.34 -3.39
CA ILE A 162 -6.68 -13.08 -3.51
C ILE A 162 -6.76 -14.46 -2.87
N ILE A 163 -7.85 -14.77 -2.17
CA ILE A 163 -8.16 -16.13 -1.74
C ILE A 163 -8.77 -16.84 -2.96
N PRO A 164 -8.16 -17.93 -3.46
CA PRO A 164 -8.73 -18.70 -4.55
C PRO A 164 -10.18 -19.08 -4.21
N ALA A 165 -11.09 -18.91 -5.17
CA ALA A 165 -12.43 -19.45 -5.02
C ALA A 165 -12.29 -20.95 -4.72
N LYS A 166 -13.05 -21.46 -3.73
CA LYS A 166 -13.11 -22.90 -3.50
C LYS A 166 -13.53 -23.55 -4.81
N ILE A 167 -12.63 -24.32 -5.41
CA ILE A 167 -13.00 -25.23 -6.50
C ILE A 167 -13.89 -26.26 -5.83
N ASP A 168 -15.19 -26.18 -6.08
CA ASP A 168 -16.12 -27.19 -5.63
C ASP A 168 -15.81 -28.44 -6.46
N VAL A 169 -15.09 -29.39 -5.86
CA VAL A 169 -14.75 -30.68 -6.48
C VAL A 169 -16.01 -31.57 -6.47
N GLY A 170 -17.12 -31.05 -6.99
CA GLY A 170 -18.39 -31.73 -7.19
C GLY A 170 -18.53 -32.29 -8.61
N ASP A 171 -17.79 -31.73 -9.57
CA ASP A 171 -17.72 -32.26 -10.92
C ASP A 171 -16.47 -33.11 -11.04
N LYS A 172 -16.67 -34.42 -11.23
CA LYS A 172 -15.61 -35.36 -11.56
C LYS A 172 -14.82 -34.80 -12.75
N ILE A 173 -13.56 -34.47 -12.53
CA ILE A 173 -12.62 -34.24 -13.61
C ILE A 173 -12.45 -35.60 -14.29
N GLU A 174 -13.19 -35.85 -15.38
CA GLU A 174 -12.88 -36.97 -16.27
C GLU A 174 -11.53 -36.67 -16.91
N LEU A 175 -10.52 -37.43 -16.50
CA LEU A 175 -9.22 -37.40 -17.16
C LEU A 175 -9.42 -37.75 -18.64
N PRO A 176 -8.76 -37.03 -19.57
CA PRO A 176 -8.74 -37.40 -20.98
C PRO A 176 -8.40 -38.88 -21.13
N PRO A 177 -8.99 -39.61 -22.09
CA PRO A 177 -8.75 -41.04 -22.29
C PRO A 177 -7.27 -41.40 -22.51
N GLU A 178 -6.45 -40.41 -22.86
CA GLU A 178 -5.01 -40.53 -23.06
C GLU A 178 -4.20 -40.60 -21.75
N LEU A 179 -4.85 -40.30 -20.62
CA LEU A 179 -4.28 -40.28 -19.27
C LEU A 179 -5.01 -41.25 -18.30
N GLN A 180 -5.89 -42.11 -18.81
CA GLN A 180 -6.50 -43.24 -18.09
C GLN A 180 -5.75 -44.53 -18.41
#